data_AF-A0A1E9A0Z9-F1
#
_entry.id   AF-A0A1E9A0Z9-F1
#
_cell.length_a   1.000
_cell.length_b   1.000
_cell.length_c   1.000
_cell.angle_alpha   90.00
_cell.angle_beta   90.00
_cell.angle_gamma   90.00
#
_symmetry.space_group_name_H-M   'P 1'
#
loop_
_entity.id
_entity.type
_entity.pdbx_description
1 polymer ?
#
loop_
_entity_poly.entity_id
_entity_poly.type
_entity_poly.pdbx_seq_one_letter_code
_entity_poly.pdbx_strand_id
1 'polypeptide(L)'
;MQTNDMQQRKRKQMNDVPCHYQGTDGIDVIEFCRQQFTHDELVGALKFNIIKYTTRLGRKENDLEDLNKIGVYQRRLSEVLADE
;
A
#
# COMPACT_ATOMS: atom_id res chain seq x y z
N MET A 1 -15.12 -22.95 14.11
CA MET A 1 -15.78 -22.04 13.16
C MET A 1 -15.08 -20.67 13.19
N GLN A 2 -13.96 -20.48 12.48
CA GLN A 2 -13.26 -19.18 12.40
C GLN A 2 -12.69 -18.89 10.99
N THR A 3 -12.80 -19.84 10.06
CA THR A 3 -12.18 -19.81 8.73
C THR A 3 -12.88 -18.90 7.73
N ASN A 4 -14.20 -18.71 7.84
CA ASN A 4 -14.98 -17.90 6.89
C ASN A 4 -14.77 -16.38 7.07
N ASP A 5 -14.55 -15.90 8.30
CA ASP A 5 -14.42 -14.47 8.58
C ASP A 5 -13.07 -13.92 8.06
N MET A 6 -11.97 -14.66 8.25
CA MET A 6 -10.68 -14.28 7.66
C MET A 6 -10.68 -14.28 6.12
N GLN A 7 -11.38 -15.24 5.49
CA GLN A 7 -11.52 -15.29 4.04
C GLN A 7 -12.41 -14.15 3.52
N GLN A 8 -13.48 -13.80 4.23
CA GLN A 8 -14.33 -12.65 3.90
C GLN A 8 -13.57 -11.32 4.04
N ARG A 9 -12.73 -11.16 5.08
CA ARG A 9 -11.88 -9.97 5.25
C ARG A 9 -10.83 -9.82 4.15
N LYS A 10 -10.17 -10.92 3.75
CA LYS A 10 -9.25 -10.91 2.58
C LYS A 10 -9.98 -10.52 1.29
N ARG A 11 -11.16 -11.08 1.04
CA ARG A 11 -11.99 -10.73 -0.13
C ARG A 11 -12.44 -9.27 -0.13
N LYS A 12 -12.77 -8.72 1.05
CA LYS A 12 -13.18 -7.32 1.18
C LYS A 12 -12.01 -6.34 0.93
N GLN A 13 -10.78 -6.67 1.39
CA GLN A 13 -9.59 -5.86 1.07
C GLN A 13 -9.25 -5.83 -0.43
N MET A 14 -9.50 -6.90 -1.18
CA MET A 14 -9.28 -6.92 -2.64
C MET A 14 -10.24 -5.99 -3.41
N ASN A 15 -11.42 -5.70 -2.87
CA ASN A 15 -12.45 -4.93 -3.57
C ASN A 15 -12.27 -3.41 -3.49
N ASP A 16 -11.39 -2.88 -2.63
CA ASP A 16 -11.11 -1.43 -2.52
C ASP A 16 -9.95 -0.96 -3.41
N VAL A 17 -9.33 -1.87 -4.19
CA VAL A 17 -8.32 -1.50 -5.19
C VAL A 17 -9.02 -1.21 -6.51
N PRO A 18 -8.94 0.02 -7.07
CA PRO A 18 -9.54 0.31 -8.37
C PRO A 18 -9.04 -0.67 -9.44
N CYS A 19 -9.93 -1.09 -10.35
CA CYS A 19 -9.67 -2.11 -11.38
C CYS A 19 -8.34 -1.88 -12.15
N HIS A 20 -7.98 -0.63 -12.43
CA HIS A 20 -6.74 -0.28 -13.16
C HIS A 20 -5.44 -0.43 -12.34
N TYR A 21 -5.52 -0.73 -11.04
CA TYR A 21 -4.38 -1.11 -10.19
C TYR A 21 -4.32 -2.61 -9.88
N GLN A 22 -5.31 -3.40 -10.34
CA GLN A 22 -5.27 -4.85 -10.28
C GLN A 22 -4.36 -5.32 -11.42
N GLY A 23 -3.05 -5.42 -11.18
CA GLY A 23 -2.14 -6.07 -12.12
C GLY A 23 -2.56 -7.53 -12.34
N THR A 24 -2.05 -8.14 -13.42
CA THR A 24 -2.14 -9.59 -13.62
C THR A 24 -1.55 -10.29 -12.38
N ASP A 25 -2.21 -11.34 -11.91
CA ASP A 25 -1.79 -12.14 -10.74
C ASP A 25 -1.69 -11.40 -9.38
N GLY A 26 -2.35 -10.24 -9.23
CA GLY A 26 -2.41 -9.53 -7.95
C GLY A 26 -1.19 -8.65 -7.64
N ILE A 27 -0.39 -8.34 -8.66
CA ILE A 27 0.71 -7.38 -8.57
C ILE A 27 0.12 -5.97 -8.44
N ASP A 28 0.35 -5.31 -7.30
CA ASP A 28 0.00 -3.90 -7.15
C ASP A 28 1.10 -2.97 -7.69
N VAL A 29 0.79 -1.68 -7.77
CA VAL A 29 1.72 -0.68 -8.34
C VAL A 29 3.05 -0.59 -7.60
N ILE A 30 3.11 -0.88 -6.31
CA ILE A 30 4.36 -0.82 -5.54
C ILE A 30 5.21 -2.05 -5.81
N GLU A 31 4.59 -3.22 -5.97
CA GLU A 31 5.30 -4.43 -6.40
C GLU A 31 5.85 -4.27 -7.82
N PHE A 32 5.09 -3.64 -8.71
CA PHE A 32 5.59 -3.24 -10.02
C PHE A 32 6.80 -2.29 -9.90
N CYS A 33 6.72 -1.25 -9.05
CA CYS A 33 7.85 -0.35 -8.81
C CYS A 33 9.08 -1.10 -8.26
N ARG A 34 8.91 -2.07 -7.34
CA ARG A 34 10.02 -2.85 -6.77
C ARG A 34 10.79 -3.62 -7.85
N GLN A 35 10.13 -4.06 -8.93
CA GLN A 35 10.77 -4.78 -10.03
C GLN A 35 11.54 -3.86 -10.99
N GLN A 36 11.18 -2.57 -11.07
CA GLN A 36 11.70 -1.64 -12.09
C GLN A 36 12.66 -0.60 -11.52
N PHE A 37 12.48 -0.21 -10.26
CA PHE A 37 13.24 0.86 -9.63
C PHE A 37 14.51 0.33 -8.99
N THR A 38 15.54 1.17 -8.98
CA THR A 38 16.67 1.00 -8.06
C THR A 38 16.19 1.07 -6.60
N HIS A 39 17.02 0.61 -5.67
CA HIS A 39 16.71 0.68 -4.24
C HIS A 39 16.34 2.11 -3.80
N ASP A 40 17.18 3.09 -4.15
CA ASP A 40 16.96 4.50 -3.80
C ASP A 40 15.67 5.08 -4.38
N GLU A 41 15.35 4.73 -5.62
CA GLU A 41 14.10 5.15 -6.28
C GLU A 41 12.88 4.53 -5.59
N LEU A 42 12.94 3.26 -5.21
CA LEU A 42 11.86 2.60 -4.46
C LEU A 42 11.66 3.24 -3.08
N VAL A 43 12.76 3.49 -2.34
CA VAL A 43 12.73 4.20 -1.06
C VAL A 43 12.13 5.60 -1.24
N GLY A 44 12.52 6.33 -2.28
CA GLY A 44 11.96 7.63 -2.63
C GLY A 44 10.45 7.57 -2.90
N ALA A 45 10.00 6.59 -3.68
CA ALA A 45 8.58 6.40 -4.00
C ALA A 45 7.73 6.08 -2.76
N LEU A 46 8.25 5.27 -1.84
CA LEU A 46 7.57 4.95 -0.57
C LEU A 46 7.49 6.17 0.35
N LYS A 47 8.60 6.91 0.51
CA LYS A 47 8.64 8.18 1.27
C LYS A 47 7.65 9.20 0.71
N PHE A 48 7.59 9.35 -0.61
CA PHE A 48 6.63 10.24 -1.27
C PHE A 48 5.18 9.88 -0.93
N ASN A 49 4.82 8.59 -0.97
CA ASN A 49 3.46 8.18 -0.63
C ASN A 49 3.12 8.44 0.84
N ILE A 50 4.04 8.18 1.77
CA ILE A 50 3.86 8.51 3.20
C ILE A 50 3.59 10.00 3.37
N ILE A 51 4.40 10.88 2.76
CA ILE A 51 4.23 12.34 2.84
C ILE A 51 2.89 12.76 2.22
N LYS A 52 2.56 12.24 1.04
CA LYS A 52 1.29 12.53 0.33
C LYS A 52 0.08 12.25 1.19
N TYR A 53 0.03 11.09 1.85
CA TYR A 53 -1.13 10.72 2.67
C TYR A 53 -1.13 11.41 4.04
N THR A 54 0.04 11.63 4.64
CA THR A 54 0.16 12.42 5.89
C THR A 54 -0.33 13.86 5.69
N THR A 55 0.03 14.49 4.58
CA THR A 55 -0.37 15.89 4.28
C THR A 55 -1.83 16.04 3.86
N ARG A 56 -2.56 14.95 3.64
CA ARG A 56 -4.00 14.95 3.33
C ARG A 56 -4.90 14.85 4.56
N LEU A 57 -4.36 14.41 5.69
CA LEU A 57 -5.12 14.29 6.94
C LEU A 57 -5.74 15.64 7.32
N GLY A 58 -7.04 15.62 7.64
CA GLY A 58 -7.85 16.79 7.95
C GLY A 58 -8.20 17.68 6.75
N ARG A 59 -7.85 17.26 5.52
CA ARG A 59 -8.15 18.01 4.27
C ARG A 59 -9.21 17.32 3.40
N LYS A 60 -9.52 16.05 3.65
CA LYS A 60 -10.55 15.26 2.94
C LYS A 60 -11.38 14.46 3.95
N GLU A 61 -12.54 13.95 3.53
CA GLU A 61 -13.44 13.17 4.39
C GLU A 61 -12.95 11.74 4.72
N ASN A 62 -11.78 11.32 4.22
CA ASN A 62 -11.28 9.95 4.27
C ASN A 62 -10.02 9.77 5.13
N ASP A 63 -9.88 10.50 6.24
CA ASP A 63 -8.68 10.48 7.09
C ASP A 63 -8.26 9.09 7.57
N LEU A 64 -9.22 8.22 7.90
CA LEU A 64 -8.92 6.85 8.31
C LEU A 64 -8.33 6.01 7.16
N GLU A 65 -8.82 6.22 5.94
CA GLU A 65 -8.29 5.54 4.75
C GLU A 65 -6.86 6.00 4.45
N ASP A 66 -6.60 7.30 4.54
CA ASP A 66 -5.27 7.87 4.35
C ASP A 66 -4.31 7.42 5.47
N LEU A 67 -4.76 7.33 6.73
CA LEU A 67 -3.98 6.78 7.83
C LEU A 67 -3.60 5.31 7.62
N ASN A 68 -4.55 4.49 7.15
CA ASN A 68 -4.29 3.10 6.80
C ASN A 68 -3.25 2.99 5.67
N LYS A 69 -3.35 3.86 4.66
CA LYS A 69 -2.36 3.91 3.56
C LYS A 69 -0.97 4.28 4.08
N ILE A 70 -0.84 5.26 4.98
CA ILE A 70 0.44 5.59 5.64
C ILE A 70 1.05 4.32 6.27
N GLY A 71 0.27 3.56 7.03
CA GLY A 71 0.73 2.31 7.65
C GLY A 71 1.19 1.26 6.64
N VAL A 72 0.50 1.11 5.50
CA VAL A 72 0.92 0.20 4.42
C VAL A 72 2.28 0.60 3.85
N TYR A 73 2.47 1.88 3.50
CA TYR A 73 3.75 2.34 2.93
C TYR A 73 4.89 2.33 3.95
N GLN A 74 4.60 2.65 5.22
CA GLN A 74 5.58 2.57 6.30
C GLN A 74 6.09 1.14 6.50
N ARG A 75 5.19 0.15 6.54
CA ARG A 75 5.58 -1.27 6.63
C ARG A 75 6.45 -1.69 5.46
N ARG A 76 6.07 -1.36 4.22
CA ARG A 76 6.85 -1.71 3.03
C ARG A 76 8.23 -1.03 2.99
N LEU A 77 8.33 0.22 3.47
CA LEU A 77 9.61 0.90 3.59
C LEU A 77 10.51 0.18 4.61
N SER A 78 9.96 -0.24 5.75
CA SER A 78 10.70 -1.06 6.72
C SER A 78 11.20 -2.38 6.11
N GLU A 79 10.38 -3.06 5.31
CA GLU A 79 10.78 -4.28 4.59
C GLU A 79 11.94 -4.01 3.62
N VAL A 80 11.81 -2.97 2.77
CA VAL A 80 12.88 -2.59 1.80
C VAL A 80 14.20 -2.26 2.49
N LEU A 81 14.18 -1.55 3.62
CA LEU A 81 15.39 -1.17 4.36
C LEU A 81 15.99 -2.33 5.19
N ALA A 82 15.21 -3.36 5.50
CA ALA A 82 15.69 -4.54 6.20
C ALA A 82 16.29 -5.59 5.26
N ASP A 83 15.97 -5.50 3.95
CA ASP A 83 16.52 -6.33 2.89
C ASP A 83 17.92 -5.85 2.40
N GLU A 84 18.42 -4.72 2.91
CA GLU A 84 19.82 -4.24 2.74
C GLU A 84 20.80 -4.93 3.69
#